data_AF-A0A0H4KFC1-F1
#
_entry.id   AF-A0A0H4KFC1-F1
#
_cell.length_a   1.000
_cell.length_b   1.000
_cell.length_c   1.000
_cell.angle_alpha   90.00
_cell.angle_beta   90.00
_cell.angle_gamma   90.00
#
_symmetry.space_group_name_H-M   'P 1'
#
loop_
_entity.id
_entity.type
_entity.pdbx_description
1 polymer ?
#
loop_
_entity_poly.entity_id
_entity_poly.type
_entity_poly.pdbx_seq_one_letter_code
_entity_poly.pdbx_strand_id
1 'polypeptide(L)' 'MKIAEIGNVIQFKDGLKGIVEKVNENSVIVDLTYMSNFRELDLEHKTVVNHKNYQIIEETL' A
#
# COMPACT_ATOMS: atom_id res chain seq x y z
N MET A 1 -15.94 4.83 3.02
CA MET A 1 -14.72 4.09 2.63
C MET A 1 -13.91 3.87 3.90
N LYS A 2 -13.45 2.64 4.17
CA LYS A 2 -12.61 2.37 5.34
C LYS A 2 -11.19 2.86 5.04
N ILE A 3 -10.60 3.60 5.98
CA ILE A 3 -9.22 4.08 5.87
C ILE A 3 -8.30 2.98 6.41
N ALA A 4 -7.26 2.63 5.66
CA ALA A 4 -6.26 1.66 6.09
C ALA A 4 -5.44 2.19 7.26
N GLU A 5 -5.05 1.29 8.14
CA GLU A 5 -4.21 1.55 9.30
C GLU A 5 -2.77 1.09 9.04
N ILE A 6 -1.84 1.54 9.87
CA ILE A 6 -0.44 1.11 9.78
C ILE A 6 -0.36 -0.42 9.93
N GLY A 7 0.41 -1.06 9.05
CA GLY A 7 0.56 -2.51 8.96
C GLY A 7 -0.46 -3.21 8.05
N ASN A 8 -1.56 -2.56 7.67
CA ASN A 8 -2.51 -3.17 6.73
C ASN A 8 -1.86 -3.38 5.35
N VAL A 9 -2.29 -4.41 4.63
CA VAL A 9 -1.92 -4.60 3.23
C VAL A 9 -3.02 -4.04 2.35
N ILE A 10 -2.65 -3.17 1.42
CA ILE A 10 -3.56 -2.63 0.41
C ILE A 10 -3.18 -3.09 -0.99
N GLN A 11 -4.19 -3.27 -1.83
CA GLN A 11 -4.03 -3.43 -3.27
C GLN A 11 -4.45 -2.14 -3.97
N PHE A 12 -3.62 -1.66 -4.89
CA PHE A 12 -3.84 -0.44 -5.68
C PHE A 12 -3.24 -0.66 -7.07
N LYS A 13 -3.59 0.17 -8.06
CA LYS A 13 -3.06 0.12 -9.46
C LYS A 13 -2.83 -1.30 -10.03
N ASP A 14 -3.77 -1.82 -10.82
CA ASP A 14 -3.61 -3.06 -11.61
C ASP A 14 -2.87 -4.21 -10.90
N GLY A 15 -3.13 -4.40 -9.59
CA GLY A 15 -2.60 -5.54 -8.83
C GLY A 15 -1.37 -5.28 -7.96
N LEU A 16 -0.83 -4.06 -7.92
CA LEU A 16 0.24 -3.74 -6.98
C LEU A 16 -0.27 -3.84 -5.54
N LYS A 17 0.59 -4.37 -4.66
CA LYS A 17 0.30 -4.55 -3.24
C LYS A 17 1.40 -3.91 -2.40
N GLY A 18 1.04 -3.41 -1.23
CA GLY A 18 2.02 -2.86 -0.30
C GLY A 18 1.48 -2.78 1.13
N ILE A 19 2.39 -2.76 2.09
CA ILE A 19 2.08 -2.58 3.51
C ILE A 19 2.02 -1.08 3.80
N VAL A 20 1.00 -0.65 4.53
CA VAL A 20 0.85 0.74 4.97
C VAL A 20 1.85 1.05 6.07
N GLU A 21 2.74 2.02 5.81
CA GLU A 21 3.74 2.51 6.77
C GLU A 21 3.29 3.82 7.45
N LYS A 22 2.50 4.62 6.74
CA LYS A 22 2.02 5.92 7.23
C LYS A 22 0.65 6.25 6.67
N VAL A 23 -0.20 6.84 7.50
CA VAL A 23 -1.50 7.39 7.11
C VAL A 23 -1.42 8.92 7.18
N ASN A 24 -1.82 9.58 6.09
CA ASN A 24 -1.99 11.03 6.01
C ASN A 24 -3.48 11.34 5.82
N GLU A 25 -3.85 12.62 5.78
CA GLU A 25 -5.26 13.04 5.65
C GLU A 25 -5.95 12.51 4.38
N ASN A 26 -5.23 12.48 3.25
CA ASN A 26 -5.78 12.15 1.93
C ASN A 26 -5.13 10.92 1.27
N SER A 27 -4.12 10.34 1.91
CA SER A 27 -3.30 9.28 1.32
C SER A 27 -2.63 8.41 2.37
N VAL A 28 -2.14 7.26 1.92
CA VAL A 28 -1.22 6.42 2.68
C VAL A 28 0.12 6.33 1.97
N ILE A 29 1.19 6.17 2.74
CA ILE A 29 2.49 5.75 2.23
C ILE A 29 2.56 4.24 2.41
N VAL A 30 2.89 3.54 1.34
CA VAL A 30 3.04 2.08 1.36
C VAL A 30 4.44 1.66 0.97
N ASP A 31 4.90 0.60 1.62
CA ASP A 31 6.13 -0.10 1.28
C ASP A 31 5.83 -1.28 0.32
N LEU A 32 6.56 -1.31 -0.80
CA LEU A 32 6.39 -2.28 -1.87
C LEU A 32 7.35 -3.46 -1.75
N THR A 33 8.33 -3.40 -0.84
CA THR A 33 9.28 -4.51 -0.61
C THR A 33 8.59 -5.73 -0.02
N TYR A 34 7.34 -5.59 0.43
CA TYR A 34 6.42 -6.68 0.72
C TYR A 34 6.22 -7.66 -0.46
N MET A 35 6.29 -7.17 -1.71
CA MET A 35 6.17 -8.03 -2.89
C MET A 35 7.51 -8.72 -3.21
N SER A 36 7.50 -10.05 -3.33
CA SER A 36 8.71 -10.84 -3.61
C SER A 36 9.41 -10.48 -4.93
N ASN A 37 8.65 -10.01 -5.92
CA ASN A 37 9.13 -9.61 -7.25
C ASN A 37 9.41 -8.10 -7.37
N PHE A 38 9.36 -7.35 -6.27
CA PHE A 38 9.54 -5.90 -6.28
C PHE A 38 10.85 -5.45 -6.95
N ARG A 39 11.96 -6.18 -6.72
CA ARG A 39 13.27 -5.88 -7.32
C ARG A 39 13.32 -6.03 -8.83
N GLU A 40 12.43 -6.82 -9.41
CA GLU A 40 12.36 -7.05 -10.86
C GLU A 40 11.54 -5.97 -11.57
N LEU A 41 10.71 -5.23 -10.83
CA LEU A 41 9.81 -4.21 -11.37
C LEU A 41 10.44 -2.81 -11.45
N ASP A 42 11.70 -2.64 -11.01
CA ASP A 42 12.43 -1.36 -10.97
C ASP A 42 11.62 -0.23 -10.29
N LEU A 43 10.84 -0.59 -9.26
CA LEU A 43 9.97 0.35 -8.56
C LEU A 43 10.71 1.05 -7.42
N GLU A 44 10.22 2.24 -7.04
CA GLU A 44 10.63 2.87 -5.78
C GLU A 44 10.13 2.08 -4.58
N HIS A 45 10.93 1.97 -3.52
CA HIS A 45 10.58 1.16 -2.33
C HIS A 45 9.26 1.59 -1.70
N LYS A 46 8.94 2.88 -1.78
CA LYS A 46 7.75 3.48 -1.19
C LYS A 46 6.97 4.26 -2.22
N THR A 47 5.66 4.26 -2.08
CA THR A 47 4.79 5.08 -2.93
C THR A 47 3.62 5.66 -2.13
N VAL A 48 3.03 6.73 -2.66
CA VAL A 48 1.90 7.43 -2.05
C VAL A 48 0.63 7.04 -2.79
N VAL A 49 -0.37 6.55 -2.06
CA VAL A 49 -1.63 6.09 -2.63
C VAL A 49 -2.78 6.88 -2.01
N ASN A 50 -3.61 7.51 -2.84
CA ASN A 50 -4.80 8.23 -2.37
C ASN A 50 -5.80 7.26 -1.74
N HIS A 51 -6.51 7.69 -0.68
CA HIS A 51 -7.54 6.87 -0.05
C HIS A 51 -8.57 6.32 -1.02
N LYS A 52 -8.89 7.02 -2.10
CA LYS A 52 -9.88 6.59 -3.11
C LYS A 52 -9.38 5.52 -4.08
N ASN A 53 -8.08 5.21 -4.09
CA ASN A 53 -7.42 4.42 -5.15
C ASN A 53 -6.86 3.08 -4.65
N TYR A 54 -7.40 2.52 -3.57
CA TYR A 54 -6.99 1.21 -3.08
C TYR A 54 -8.13 0.42 -2.43
N GLN A 55 -7.87 -0.86 -2.22
CA GLN A 55 -8.67 -1.77 -1.40
C GLN A 55 -7.80 -2.38 -0.30
N ILE A 56 -8.32 -2.44 0.92
CA ILE A 56 -7.66 -3.16 2.03
C ILE A 56 -7.89 -4.65 1.81
N ILE A 57 -6.81 -5.43 1.73
CA ILE A 57 -6.88 -6.87 1.46
C ILE A 57 -6.44 -7.72 2.68
N GLU A 58 -5.64 -7.15 3.58
CA GLU A 58 -5.29 -7.77 4.86
C GLU A 58 -5.26 -6.71 5.97
N GLU A 59 -5.90 -7.02 7.10
CA GLU A 59 -5.97 -6.16 8.26
C GLU A 59 -4.94 -6.61 9.30
N THR A 60 -4.27 -5.64 9.95
CA THR A 60 -3.44 -5.92 11.12
C THR A 60 -4.36 -6.27 12.29
N LEU A 61 -4.11 -7.41 12.93
CA LEU A 61 -4.81 -7.86 14.14
C LEU A 61 -4.32 -7.11 15.40
#